data_AF-A0A957K847-F1
#
_entry.id   AF-A0A957K847-F1
#
_cell.length_a   1.000
_cell.length_b   1.000
_cell.length_c   1.000
_cell.angle_alpha   90.00
_cell.angle_beta   90.00
_cell.angle_gamma   90.00
#
_symmetry.space_group_name_H-M   'P 1'
#
loop_
_entity.id
_entity.type
_entity.pdbx_description
1 polymer ?
#
loop_
_entity_poly.entity_id
_entity_poly.type
_entity_poly.pdbx_seq_one_letter_code
_entity_poly.pdbx_strand_id
1 'polypeptide(L)'
;RRRAEPLWLLGFLLLFVLCISWLALHQARWLLPVLPVLALCGGLGLVEASDRLVARWGGTGRLRPGPVWALTGLALLPAIMVMVQTNRSLAAGSTRVLARDWVVNHIPQHANIAYEEYSIDDMSGYGFMRAFALGNVGEDLAGFRARGYAYVVVSSEMYDRYLSDPERFAVEAAFYRALFREGELLQEISPSRLHDGPTIRVYWIG
;
A
#
# COMPACT_ATOMS: atom_id res chain seq x y z
N ARG A 1 27.40 10.84 -36.59
CA ARG A 1 27.76 10.75 -35.14
C ARG A 1 26.58 10.16 -34.39
N ARG A 2 26.65 8.89 -33.96
CA ARG A 2 25.58 8.29 -33.14
C ARG A 2 25.63 8.96 -31.76
N ARG A 3 24.53 9.60 -31.33
CA ARG A 3 24.48 10.29 -30.03
C ARG A 3 24.59 9.23 -28.93
N ALA A 4 25.60 9.32 -28.08
CA ALA A 4 25.81 8.40 -26.95
C ALA A 4 24.81 8.61 -25.81
N GLU A 5 24.07 9.73 -25.83
CA GLU A 5 23.08 10.15 -24.83
C GLU A 5 22.07 9.05 -24.43
N PRO A 6 21.47 8.27 -25.35
CA PRO A 6 20.51 7.22 -24.98
C PRO A 6 21.16 6.05 -24.24
N LEU A 7 22.43 5.75 -24.51
CA LEU A 7 23.18 4.69 -23.84
C LEU A 7 23.47 5.06 -22.38
N TRP A 8 23.75 6.33 -22.10
CA TRP A 8 23.94 6.83 -20.74
C TRP A 8 22.65 6.74 -19.91
N LEU A 9 21.50 7.11 -20.50
CA LEU A 9 20.20 6.98 -19.83
C LEU A 9 19.86 5.53 -19.52
N LEU A 10 20.08 4.62 -20.47
CA LEU A 10 19.83 3.20 -20.27
C LEU A 10 20.77 2.60 -19.21
N GLY A 11 22.05 2.97 -19.26
CA GLY A 11 23.04 2.57 -18.25
C GLY A 11 22.70 3.07 -16.85
N PHE A 12 22.27 4.34 -16.73
CA PHE A 12 21.80 4.91 -15.46
C PHE A 12 20.59 4.16 -14.90
N LEU A 13 19.59 3.86 -15.73
CA LEU A 13 18.40 3.13 -15.29
C LEU A 13 18.71 1.71 -14.86
N LEU A 14 19.58 1.01 -15.60
CA LEU A 14 20.02 -0.33 -15.22
C LEU A 14 20.77 -0.31 -13.88
N LEU A 15 21.70 0.63 -13.72
CA LEU A 15 22.40 0.82 -12.46
C LEU A 15 21.42 1.14 -11.32
N PHE A 16 20.48 2.05 -11.57
CA PHE A 16 19.46 2.44 -10.59
C PHE A 16 18.62 1.24 -10.16
N VAL A 17 18.11 0.44 -11.10
CA VAL A 17 17.35 -0.78 -10.81
C VAL A 17 18.19 -1.78 -10.00
N LEU A 18 19.45 -2.01 -10.39
CA LEU A 18 20.35 -2.90 -9.65
C LEU A 18 20.59 -2.41 -8.22
N CYS A 19 20.80 -1.11 -8.02
CA CYS A 19 20.97 -0.52 -6.71
C CYS A 19 19.73 -0.70 -5.83
N ILE A 20 18.53 -0.39 -6.34
CA ILE A 20 17.30 -0.54 -5.55
C ILE A 20 16.95 -2.01 -5.30
N SER A 21 17.34 -2.92 -6.19
CA SER A 21 17.18 -4.37 -5.99
C SER A 21 18.10 -4.91 -4.89
N TRP A 22 19.25 -4.28 -4.66
CA TRP A 22 20.20 -4.68 -3.61
C TRP A 22 19.77 -4.24 -2.20
N LEU A 23 18.91 -3.24 -2.08
CA LEU A 23 18.46 -2.76 -0.77
C LEU A 23 17.65 -3.85 -0.04
N ALA A 24 17.77 -3.92 1.28
CA ALA A 24 17.02 -4.87 2.10
C ALA A 24 15.52 -4.55 2.17
N LEU A 25 15.16 -3.29 1.90
CA LEU A 25 13.79 -2.82 1.79
C LEU A 25 13.46 -2.72 0.30
N HIS A 26 12.28 -3.13 -0.13
CA HIS A 26 11.81 -2.92 -1.51
C HIS A 26 10.44 -2.27 -1.48
N GLN A 27 10.27 -1.17 -2.21
CA GLN A 27 8.99 -0.50 -2.32
C GLN A 27 8.65 -0.24 -3.78
N ALA A 28 7.42 -0.59 -4.20
CA ALA A 28 6.99 -0.45 -5.59
C ALA A 28 7.18 0.97 -6.15
N ARG A 29 7.02 1.99 -5.30
CA ARG A 29 7.21 3.41 -5.68
C ARG A 29 8.63 3.77 -6.09
N TRP A 30 9.62 2.94 -5.77
CA TRP A 30 11.00 3.19 -6.21
C TRP A 30 11.19 2.99 -7.71
N LEU A 31 10.26 2.31 -8.38
CA LEU A 31 10.27 2.16 -9.83
C LEU A 31 9.70 3.37 -10.59
N LEU A 32 9.09 4.35 -9.91
CA LEU A 32 8.50 5.53 -10.54
C LEU A 32 9.45 6.26 -11.52
N PRO A 33 10.75 6.45 -11.22
CA PRO A 33 11.70 7.09 -12.15
C PRO A 33 11.97 6.28 -13.41
N VAL A 34 11.75 4.96 -13.39
CA VAL A 34 11.98 4.05 -14.51
C VAL A 34 10.78 4.02 -15.47
N LEU A 35 9.57 4.29 -14.96
CA LEU A 35 8.33 4.19 -15.73
C LEU A 35 8.30 5.04 -17.02
N PRO A 36 8.75 6.31 -17.05
CA PRO A 36 8.71 7.11 -18.28
C PRO A 36 9.53 6.49 -19.42
N VAL A 37 10.69 5.90 -19.11
CA VAL A 37 11.54 5.28 -20.14
C VAL A 37 10.96 3.95 -20.60
N LEU A 38 10.39 3.15 -19.69
CA LEU A 38 9.63 1.97 -20.08
C LEU A 38 8.42 2.31 -20.94
N ALA A 39 7.71 3.40 -20.66
CA ALA A 39 6.60 3.88 -21.46
C ALA A 39 7.05 4.31 -22.87
N LEU A 40 8.19 5.00 -23.00
CA LEU A 40 8.77 5.35 -24.30
C LEU A 40 9.18 4.10 -25.10
N CYS A 41 9.87 3.15 -24.47
CA CYS A 41 10.23 1.88 -25.09
C CYS A 41 8.99 1.08 -25.51
N GLY A 42 7.95 1.05 -24.67
CA GLY A 42 6.66 0.43 -24.96
C GLY A 42 5.98 1.08 -26.16
N GLY A 43 5.96 2.42 -26.23
CA GLY A 43 5.42 3.16 -27.37
C GLY A 43 6.15 2.85 -28.68
N LEU A 44 7.48 2.83 -28.67
CA LEU A 44 8.28 2.43 -29.84
C LEU A 44 7.99 0.99 -30.28
N GLY A 45 7.87 0.08 -29.31
CA GLY A 45 7.50 -1.31 -29.57
C GLY A 45 6.10 -1.45 -30.19
N LEU A 46 5.13 -0.65 -29.75
CA LEU A 46 3.78 -0.63 -30.31
C LEU A 46 3.76 -0.13 -31.76
N VAL A 47 4.55 0.90 -32.08
CA VAL A 47 4.70 1.39 -33.46
C VAL A 47 5.29 0.31 -34.36
N GLU A 48 6.39 -0.31 -33.96
CA GLU A 48 7.03 -1.40 -34.72
C GLU A 48 6.09 -2.61 -34.89
N ALA A 49 5.37 -3.00 -33.84
CA ALA A 49 4.39 -4.08 -33.90
C ALA A 49 3.24 -3.76 -34.86
N SER A 50 2.76 -2.52 -34.85
CA SER A 50 1.70 -2.06 -35.76
C SER A 50 2.14 -2.09 -37.22
N ASP A 51 3.38 -1.67 -37.51
CA ASP A 51 3.93 -1.65 -38.86
C ASP A 51 4.09 -3.07 -39.41
N ARG A 52 4.55 -4.02 -38.58
CA ARG A 52 4.61 -5.44 -38.94
C ARG A 52 3.22 -6.03 -39.20
N LEU A 53 2.20 -5.61 -38.46
CA LEU A 53 0.83 -6.09 -38.65
C LEU A 53 0.23 -5.58 -39.96
N VAL A 54 0.38 -4.29 -40.26
CA VAL A 54 -0.09 -3.67 -41.51
C VAL A 54 0.59 -4.31 -42.73
N ALA A 55 1.91 -4.52 -42.65
CA ALA A 55 2.68 -5.16 -43.71
C ALA A 55 2.25 -6.62 -43.96
N ARG A 56 1.97 -7.38 -42.89
CA ARG A 56 1.50 -8.78 -42.99
C ARG A 56 0.17 -8.93 -43.72
N TRP A 57 -0.68 -7.90 -43.71
CA TRP A 57 -1.99 -7.92 -44.35
C TRP A 57 -2.04 -7.13 -45.67
N GLY A 58 -0.88 -6.80 -46.25
CA GLY A 58 -0.81 -6.09 -47.54
C GLY A 58 -1.39 -4.67 -47.51
N GLY A 59 -1.55 -4.09 -46.31
CA GLY A 59 -2.14 -2.77 -46.13
C GLY A 59 -1.19 -1.67 -46.61
N THR A 60 -1.75 -0.65 -47.26
CA THR A 60 -1.01 0.58 -47.59
C THR A 60 -0.89 1.48 -46.36
N GLY A 61 0.11 2.38 -46.34
CA GLY A 61 0.42 3.25 -45.20
C GLY A 61 -0.75 4.14 -44.71
N ARG A 62 -1.84 4.23 -45.45
CA ARG A 62 -3.08 4.95 -45.10
C ARG A 62 -3.92 4.24 -44.02
N LEU A 63 -3.74 2.93 -43.82
CA LEU A 63 -4.42 2.14 -42.79
C LEU A 63 -3.66 2.08 -41.45
N ARG A 64 -2.48 2.72 -41.36
CA ARG A 64 -1.60 2.70 -40.17
C ARG A 64 -2.21 3.17 -38.85
N PRO A 65 -3.05 4.23 -38.76
CA PRO A 65 -3.46 4.73 -37.44
C PRO A 65 -4.38 3.75 -36.70
N GLY A 66 -5.22 2.99 -37.40
CA GLY A 66 -6.19 2.07 -36.79
C GLY A 66 -5.55 1.00 -35.90
N PRO A 67 -4.61 0.19 -36.42
CA PRO A 67 -3.89 -0.81 -35.65
C PRO A 67 -3.07 -0.25 -34.49
N VAL A 68 -2.44 0.92 -34.66
CA VAL A 68 -1.70 1.60 -33.58
C VAL A 68 -2.64 1.95 -32.43
N TRP A 69 -3.79 2.57 -32.72
CA TRP A 69 -4.78 2.93 -31.69
C TRP A 69 -5.37 1.69 -31.01
N ALA A 70 -5.66 0.63 -31.78
CA ALA A 70 -6.18 -0.62 -31.23
C ALA A 70 -5.17 -1.31 -30.29
N LEU A 71 -3.91 -1.43 -30.71
CA LEU A 71 -2.84 -2.01 -29.89
C LEU A 71 -2.56 -1.16 -28.65
N THR A 72 -2.58 0.17 -28.78
CA THR A 72 -2.40 1.08 -27.65
C THR A 72 -3.55 0.94 -26.66
N GLY A 73 -4.81 0.93 -27.13
CA GLY A 73 -5.98 0.72 -26.29
C GLY A 73 -5.94 -0.61 -25.55
N LEU A 74 -5.53 -1.69 -26.23
CA LEU A 74 -5.35 -3.01 -25.62
C LEU A 74 -4.23 -3.03 -24.57
N ALA A 75 -3.09 -2.40 -24.87
CA ALA A 75 -1.95 -2.32 -23.95
C ALA A 75 -2.26 -1.51 -22.69
N LEU A 76 -3.09 -0.47 -22.80
CA LEU A 76 -3.51 0.36 -21.66
C LEU A 76 -4.65 -0.25 -20.85
N LEU A 77 -5.37 -1.25 -21.40
CA LEU A 77 -6.56 -1.82 -20.75
C LEU A 77 -6.30 -2.30 -19.31
N PRO A 78 -5.22 -3.06 -18.99
CA PRO A 78 -4.94 -3.47 -17.62
C PRO A 78 -4.68 -2.28 -16.68
N ALA A 79 -3.95 -1.27 -17.15
CA ALA A 79 -3.66 -0.07 -16.36
C ALA A 79 -4.94 0.73 -16.08
N ILE A 80 -5.85 0.84 -17.06
CA ILE A 80 -7.15 1.47 -16.88
C ILE A 80 -8.00 0.68 -15.88
N MET A 81 -8.02 -0.66 -15.97
CA MET A 81 -8.77 -1.49 -15.01
C MET A 81 -8.29 -1.28 -13.58
N VAL A 82 -6.97 -1.31 -13.35
CA VAL A 82 -6.38 -1.04 -12.03
C VAL A 82 -6.73 0.39 -11.58
N MET A 83 -6.58 1.39 -12.45
CA MET A 83 -6.90 2.77 -12.11
C MET A 83 -8.37 2.96 -11.72
N VAL A 84 -9.32 2.33 -12.43
CA VAL A 84 -10.74 2.38 -12.08
C VAL A 84 -11.01 1.67 -10.74
N GLN A 85 -10.39 0.52 -10.50
CA GLN A 85 -10.53 -0.19 -9.23
C GLN A 85 -9.99 0.65 -8.06
N THR A 86 -8.78 1.21 -8.20
CA THR A 86 -8.16 2.07 -7.18
C THR A 86 -8.95 3.35 -6.95
N ASN A 87 -9.48 3.99 -7.99
CA ASN A 87 -10.32 5.18 -7.79
C ASN A 87 -11.62 4.84 -7.06
N ARG A 88 -12.22 3.68 -7.34
CA ARG A 88 -13.41 3.22 -6.63
C ARG A 88 -13.13 2.93 -5.17
N SER A 89 -12.01 2.29 -4.85
CA SER A 89 -11.62 1.99 -3.47
C SER A 89 -11.28 3.24 -2.67
N LEU A 90 -10.60 4.22 -3.29
CA LEU A 90 -10.34 5.53 -2.69
C LEU A 90 -11.64 6.31 -2.42
N ALA A 91 -12.60 6.26 -3.34
CA ALA A 91 -13.89 6.94 -3.19
C ALA A 91 -14.79 6.32 -2.11
N ALA A 92 -14.69 5.01 -1.89
CA ALA A 92 -15.49 4.29 -0.89
C ALA A 92 -14.96 4.44 0.56
N GLY A 93 -13.78 5.04 0.74
CA GLY A 93 -13.15 5.20 2.04
C GLY A 93 -12.32 3.98 2.47
N SER A 94 -11.19 4.24 3.13
CA SER A 94 -10.27 3.18 3.56
C SER A 94 -10.77 2.42 4.79
N THR A 95 -10.20 1.24 5.04
CA THR A 95 -10.45 0.46 6.27
C THR A 95 -10.21 1.28 7.55
N ARG A 96 -9.31 2.28 7.50
CA ARG A 96 -9.03 3.21 8.61
C ARG A 96 -10.21 4.14 8.90
N VAL A 97 -10.89 4.62 7.85
CA VAL A 97 -12.09 5.46 7.99
C VAL A 97 -13.24 4.62 8.56
N LEU A 98 -13.43 3.40 8.06
CA LEU A 98 -14.43 2.50 8.62
C LEU A 98 -14.15 2.17 10.10
N ALA A 99 -12.89 1.98 10.46
CA ALA A 99 -12.49 1.74 11.85
C ALA A 99 -12.73 2.96 12.73
N ARG A 100 -12.40 4.16 12.24
CA ARG A 100 -12.74 5.43 12.89
C ARG A 100 -14.24 5.53 13.16
N ASP A 101 -15.05 5.33 12.12
CA ASP A 101 -16.50 5.46 12.20
C ASP A 101 -17.08 4.42 13.16
N TRP A 102 -16.55 3.20 13.14
CA TRP A 102 -16.93 2.18 14.12
C TRP A 102 -16.59 2.64 15.55
N VAL A 103 -15.36 3.11 15.80
CA VAL A 103 -14.92 3.57 17.12
C VAL A 103 -15.78 4.74 17.61
N VAL A 104 -16.04 5.74 16.77
CA VAL A 104 -16.87 6.91 17.13
C VAL A 104 -18.28 6.52 17.53
N ASN A 105 -18.84 5.48 16.89
CA ASN A 105 -20.21 5.03 17.15
C ASN A 105 -20.34 4.03 18.31
N HIS A 106 -19.25 3.36 18.71
CA HIS A 106 -19.31 2.26 19.70
C HIS A 106 -18.49 2.52 20.98
N ILE A 107 -17.48 3.39 20.93
CA ILE A 107 -16.61 3.67 22.07
C ILE A 107 -17.00 5.04 22.69
N PRO A 108 -17.23 5.13 24.01
CA PRO A 108 -17.55 6.39 24.68
C PRO A 108 -16.48 7.47 24.45
N GLN A 109 -16.89 8.71 24.17
CA GLN A 109 -15.97 9.83 23.84
C GLN A 109 -14.92 10.15 24.92
N HIS A 110 -15.15 9.76 26.18
CA HIS A 110 -14.21 9.99 27.28
C HIS A 110 -13.29 8.78 27.55
N ALA A 111 -13.41 7.70 26.78
CA ALA A 111 -12.52 6.56 26.90
C ALA A 111 -11.12 6.89 26.39
N ASN A 112 -10.10 6.33 27.04
CA ASN A 112 -8.73 6.43 26.54
C ASN A 112 -8.43 5.31 25.55
N ILE A 113 -7.98 5.70 24.36
CA ILE A 113 -7.68 4.78 23.26
C ILE A 113 -6.20 4.88 22.91
N ALA A 114 -5.51 3.75 22.92
CA ALA A 114 -4.15 3.63 22.39
C ALA A 114 -4.23 3.10 20.95
N TYR A 115 -3.59 3.78 20.01
CA TYR A 115 -3.59 3.34 18.62
C TYR A 115 -2.26 3.60 17.93
N GLU A 116 -1.91 2.77 16.96
CA GLU A 116 -0.66 2.89 16.22
C GLU A 116 -0.81 3.60 14.87
N GLU A 117 0.31 3.89 14.19
CA GLU A 117 0.26 4.38 12.82
C GLU A 117 -0.48 3.40 11.90
N TYR A 118 -1.06 3.94 10.83
CA TYR A 118 -1.84 3.18 9.86
C TYR A 118 -3.10 2.49 10.41
N SER A 119 -3.57 2.81 11.62
CA SER A 119 -4.77 2.20 12.21
C SER A 119 -6.03 3.04 12.02
N ILE A 120 -6.09 4.23 12.62
CA ILE A 120 -7.20 5.18 12.53
C ILE A 120 -6.64 6.58 12.33
N ASP A 121 -7.33 7.38 11.52
CA ASP A 121 -7.04 8.80 11.30
C ASP A 121 -8.07 9.67 12.03
N ASP A 122 -7.66 10.82 12.56
CA ASP A 122 -8.50 11.82 13.24
C ASP A 122 -9.41 11.31 14.38
N MET A 123 -8.87 11.30 15.60
CA MET A 123 -9.57 10.95 16.85
C MET A 123 -9.83 12.17 17.74
N SER A 124 -10.09 13.33 17.13
CA SER A 124 -10.42 14.55 17.87
C SER A 124 -11.64 14.31 18.79
N GLY A 125 -11.47 14.51 20.09
CA GLY A 125 -12.52 14.33 21.11
C GLY A 125 -12.32 13.15 22.08
N TYR A 126 -11.34 12.27 21.83
CA TYR A 126 -10.97 11.18 22.76
C TYR A 126 -9.72 11.55 23.59
N GLY A 127 -9.58 10.93 24.76
CA GLY A 127 -8.26 10.80 25.38
C GLY A 127 -7.46 9.79 24.57
N PHE A 128 -6.29 10.15 24.04
CA PHE A 128 -5.59 9.24 23.13
C PHE A 128 -4.07 9.22 23.30
N MET A 129 -3.51 8.08 22.91
CA MET A 129 -2.09 7.95 22.62
C MET A 129 -1.93 7.38 21.22
N ARG A 130 -1.18 8.11 20.39
CA ARG A 130 -0.74 7.65 19.09
C ARG A 130 0.74 7.27 19.16
N ALA A 131 1.07 6.03 18.84
CA ALA A 131 2.45 5.56 18.72
C ALA A 131 2.76 5.16 17.27
N PHE A 132 4.05 5.10 16.91
CA PHE A 132 4.44 4.48 15.64
C PHE A 132 4.01 3.01 15.61
N ALA A 133 4.43 2.25 16.62
CA ALA A 133 3.97 0.90 16.92
C ALA A 133 3.72 0.84 18.43
N LEU A 134 2.61 0.23 18.86
CA LEU A 134 2.35 0.11 20.30
C LEU A 134 3.37 -0.81 21.00
N GLY A 135 3.88 -1.81 20.28
CA GLY A 135 4.99 -2.66 20.78
C GLY A 135 6.28 -1.89 21.08
N ASN A 136 6.49 -0.71 20.47
CA ASN A 136 7.70 0.10 20.68
C ASN A 136 7.62 1.03 21.90
N VAL A 137 6.44 1.12 22.54
CA VAL A 137 6.25 1.98 23.72
C VAL A 137 7.02 1.42 24.94
N GLY A 138 7.41 0.14 24.90
CA GLY A 138 8.13 -0.52 25.99
C GLY A 138 7.25 -0.88 27.17
N GLU A 139 5.92 -0.83 26.99
CA GLU A 139 4.92 -1.21 27.98
C GLU A 139 4.16 -2.46 27.53
N ASP A 140 3.76 -3.29 28.48
CA ASP A 140 2.85 -4.41 28.26
C ASP A 140 1.38 -3.96 28.39
N LEU A 141 0.43 -4.87 28.17
CA LEU A 141 -1.00 -4.57 28.31
C LEU A 141 -1.38 -4.10 29.72
N ALA A 142 -0.68 -4.57 30.76
CA ALA A 142 -0.92 -4.15 32.13
C ALA A 142 -0.51 -2.69 32.36
N GLY A 143 0.60 -2.25 31.76
CA GLY A 143 1.02 -0.84 31.73
C GLY A 143 -0.04 0.06 31.09
N PHE A 144 -0.57 -0.34 29.93
CA PHE A 144 -1.65 0.40 29.27
C PHE A 144 -2.89 0.55 30.16
N ARG A 145 -3.35 -0.54 30.77
CA ARG A 145 -4.48 -0.52 31.73
C ARG A 145 -4.21 0.38 32.93
N ALA A 146 -2.99 0.31 33.49
CA ALA A 146 -2.61 1.10 34.66
C ALA A 146 -2.64 2.62 34.40
N ARG A 147 -2.37 3.04 33.15
CA ARG A 147 -2.51 4.43 32.71
C ARG A 147 -3.94 4.80 32.26
N GLY A 148 -4.87 3.87 32.39
CA GLY A 148 -6.29 4.07 32.09
C GLY A 148 -6.67 3.90 30.63
N TYR A 149 -5.83 3.27 29.78
CA TYR A 149 -6.20 2.90 28.41
C TYR A 149 -7.01 1.61 28.44
N ALA A 150 -8.27 1.68 27.99
CA ALA A 150 -9.18 0.53 27.95
C ALA A 150 -9.29 -0.08 26.55
N TYR A 151 -8.90 0.66 25.51
CA TYR A 151 -9.03 0.24 24.13
C TYR A 151 -7.71 0.36 23.37
N VAL A 152 -7.44 -0.62 22.52
CA VAL A 152 -6.26 -0.69 21.67
C VAL A 152 -6.68 -0.88 20.21
N VAL A 153 -6.13 -0.07 19.31
CA VAL A 153 -6.36 -0.23 17.87
C VAL A 153 -5.04 -0.48 17.14
N VAL A 154 -4.98 -1.60 16.41
CA VAL A 154 -3.77 -2.07 15.71
C VAL A 154 -4.03 -2.34 14.24
N SER A 155 -2.97 -2.25 13.43
CA SER A 155 -2.98 -2.31 11.97
C SER A 155 -2.00 -3.35 11.44
N SER A 156 -2.42 -4.16 10.47
CA SER A 156 -1.53 -5.16 9.82
C SER A 156 -0.29 -4.54 9.20
N GLU A 157 -0.39 -3.32 8.68
CA GLU A 157 0.76 -2.56 8.18
C GLU A 157 1.84 -2.34 9.23
N MET A 158 1.50 -2.42 10.52
CA MET A 158 2.43 -2.31 11.64
C MET A 158 2.75 -3.66 12.25
N TYR A 159 1.77 -4.42 12.75
CA TYR A 159 2.06 -5.64 13.49
C TYR A 159 2.73 -6.73 12.63
N ASP A 160 2.45 -6.80 11.32
CA ASP A 160 3.10 -7.79 10.45
C ASP A 160 4.61 -7.52 10.28
N ARG A 161 5.06 -6.27 10.45
CA ARG A 161 6.49 -5.93 10.38
C ARG A 161 7.29 -6.60 11.49
N TYR A 162 6.70 -6.71 12.67
CA TYR A 162 7.35 -7.31 13.84
C TYR A 162 7.08 -8.81 13.94
N LEU A 163 5.89 -9.25 13.51
CA LEU A 163 5.53 -10.67 13.52
C LEU A 163 6.21 -11.49 12.40
N SER A 164 6.65 -10.86 11.32
CA SER A 164 7.39 -11.52 10.23
C SER A 164 8.85 -11.83 10.56
N ASP A 165 9.46 -11.10 11.50
CA ASP A 165 10.84 -11.33 11.99
C ASP A 165 10.90 -11.25 13.53
N PRO A 166 10.28 -12.21 14.24
CA PRO A 166 10.14 -12.16 15.69
C PRO A 166 11.45 -12.42 16.43
N GLU A 167 12.45 -13.02 15.80
CA GLU A 167 13.78 -13.20 16.39
C GLU A 167 14.49 -11.84 16.54
N ARG A 168 14.35 -10.98 15.53
CA ARG A 168 14.89 -9.63 15.55
C ARG A 168 14.07 -8.67 16.41
N PHE A 169 12.74 -8.82 16.43
CA PHE A 169 11.81 -7.92 17.11
C PHE A 169 11.02 -8.63 18.23
N ALA A 170 11.75 -9.28 19.14
CA ALA A 170 11.15 -10.16 20.14
C ALA A 170 10.18 -9.43 21.10
N VAL A 171 10.50 -8.19 21.48
CA VAL A 171 9.69 -7.40 22.43
C VAL A 171 8.37 -6.98 21.79
N GLU A 172 8.44 -6.42 20.58
CA GLU A 172 7.28 -5.96 19.81
C GLU A 172 6.39 -7.14 19.42
N ALA A 173 6.98 -8.23 18.94
CA ALA A 173 6.24 -9.44 18.59
C ALA A 173 5.55 -10.05 19.82
N ALA A 174 6.19 -10.02 21.00
CA ALA A 174 5.58 -10.47 22.24
C ALA A 174 4.36 -9.61 22.63
N PHE A 175 4.46 -8.28 22.48
CA PHE A 175 3.33 -7.37 22.72
C PHE A 175 2.11 -7.73 21.84
N TYR A 176 2.29 -7.85 20.53
CA TYR A 176 1.15 -8.18 19.63
C TYR A 176 0.59 -9.57 19.89
N ARG A 177 1.43 -10.56 20.20
CA ARG A 177 0.98 -11.91 20.58
C ARG A 177 0.18 -11.89 21.89
N ALA A 178 0.61 -11.11 22.88
CA ALA A 178 -0.13 -10.94 24.12
C ALA A 178 -1.48 -10.26 23.86
N LEU A 179 -1.49 -9.17 23.08
CA LEU A 179 -2.72 -8.48 22.69
C LEU A 179 -3.72 -9.42 21.99
N PHE A 180 -3.26 -10.22 21.03
CA PHE A 180 -4.14 -11.13 20.28
C PHE A 180 -4.67 -12.29 21.11
N ARG A 181 -3.98 -12.65 22.20
CA ARG A 181 -4.36 -13.73 23.11
C ARG A 181 -5.25 -13.25 24.25
N GLU A 182 -4.97 -12.08 24.80
CA GLU A 182 -5.53 -11.59 26.06
C GLU A 182 -6.53 -10.44 25.86
N GLY A 183 -6.43 -9.69 24.76
CA GLY A 183 -7.38 -8.65 24.42
C GLY A 183 -8.68 -9.24 23.88
N GLU A 184 -9.81 -8.66 24.24
CA GLU A 184 -11.10 -8.98 23.67
C GLU A 184 -11.25 -8.27 22.32
N LEU A 185 -11.33 -9.02 21.22
CA LEU A 185 -11.52 -8.45 19.89
C LEU A 185 -12.95 -7.94 19.76
N LEU A 186 -13.11 -6.61 19.71
CA LEU A 186 -14.42 -5.98 19.52
C LEU A 186 -14.80 -5.88 18.04
N GLN A 187 -13.82 -5.59 17.18
CA GLN A 187 -14.05 -5.40 15.76
C GLN A 187 -12.79 -5.70 14.94
N GLU A 188 -12.98 -6.40 13.82
CA GLU A 188 -11.98 -6.52 12.75
C GLU A 188 -12.55 -5.93 11.46
N ILE A 189 -11.77 -5.08 10.79
CA ILE A 189 -12.10 -4.50 9.48
C ILE A 189 -10.97 -4.84 8.54
N SER A 190 -11.25 -5.67 7.55
CA SER A 190 -10.29 -6.16 6.57
C SER A 190 -10.53 -5.54 5.18
N PRO A 191 -9.49 -5.42 4.34
CA PRO A 191 -9.64 -4.90 2.99
C PRO A 191 -10.60 -5.75 2.17
N SER A 192 -11.29 -5.10 1.24
CA SER A 192 -12.23 -5.72 0.31
C SER A 192 -12.10 -5.11 -1.08
N ARG A 193 -12.87 -5.59 -2.06
CA ARG A 193 -12.90 -4.98 -3.40
C ARG A 193 -13.36 -3.52 -3.41
N LEU A 194 -14.06 -3.09 -2.37
CA LEU A 194 -14.57 -1.72 -2.24
C LEU A 194 -13.74 -0.89 -1.28
N HIS A 195 -13.04 -1.48 -0.32
CA HIS A 195 -12.32 -0.75 0.73
C HIS A 195 -10.87 -1.18 0.77
N ASP A 196 -9.97 -0.27 0.39
CA ASP A 196 -8.53 -0.49 0.48
C ASP A 196 -8.00 -0.17 1.88
N GLY A 197 -6.82 -0.72 2.18
CA GLY A 197 -6.08 -0.46 3.41
C GLY A 197 -5.70 -1.73 4.16
N PRO A 198 -5.04 -1.58 5.32
CA PRO A 198 -4.71 -2.70 6.20
C PRO A 198 -5.95 -3.29 6.86
N THR A 199 -5.82 -4.52 7.32
CA THR A 199 -6.69 -5.05 8.37
C THR A 199 -6.46 -4.26 9.67
N ILE A 200 -7.54 -3.67 10.18
CA ILE A 200 -7.60 -2.96 11.46
C ILE A 200 -8.32 -3.83 12.48
N ARG A 201 -7.76 -3.91 13.69
CA ARG A 201 -8.38 -4.62 14.81
C ARG A 201 -8.53 -3.69 16.00
N VAL A 202 -9.72 -3.68 16.57
CA VAL A 202 -10.06 -2.94 17.79
C VAL A 202 -10.22 -3.94 18.91
N TYR A 203 -9.45 -3.75 19.98
CA TYR A 203 -9.45 -4.59 21.17
C TYR A 203 -9.92 -3.79 22.38
N TRP A 204 -10.70 -4.43 23.23
CA TRP A 204 -10.84 -4.05 24.63
C TRP A 204 -9.79 -4.77 25.46
N ILE A 205 -9.15 -4.05 26.37
CA ILE A 205 -8.11 -4.62 27.23
C ILE A 205 -8.46 -4.57 28.71
N GLY A 206 -9.35 -3.72 29.20
CA GLY A 206 -9.64 -3.62 30.63
C GLY A 206 -10.09 -2.24 31.05
#